data_AF-A0A7X7L6K4-F1
#
_entry.id   AF-A0A7X7L6K4-F1
#
_cell.length_a   1.000
_cell.length_b   1.000
_cell.length_c   1.000
_cell.angle_alpha   90.00
_cell.angle_beta   90.00
_cell.angle_gamma   90.00
#
_symmetry.space_group_name_H-M   'P 1'
#
loop_
_entity.id
_entity.type
_entity.pdbx_description
1 polymer ?
#
loop_
_entity_poly.entity_id
_entity_poly.type
_entity_poly.pdbx_seq_one_letter_code
_entity_poly.pdbx_strand_id
1 'polypeptide(L)' 'ISKDKKHGEQAVDIIMIAKYLERIGDHATNIAEWVVFSITGIHVEVS' A
#
# COMPACT_ATOMS: atom_id res chain seq x y z
N ILE A 1 32.80 12.42 -4.64
CA ILE A 1 31.63 12.81 -3.82
C ILE A 1 30.32 12.90 -4.64
N SER A 2 30.33 13.13 -5.96
CA SER A 2 29.09 13.29 -6.76
C SER A 2 28.28 11.99 -7.02
N LYS A 3 28.88 10.80 -6.99
CA LYS A 3 28.17 9.55 -7.34
C LYS A 3 27.24 9.01 -6.23
N ASP A 4 27.54 9.26 -4.96
CA ASP A 4 26.75 8.74 -3.84
C ASP A 4 25.37 9.39 -3.68
N LYS A 5 25.25 10.68 -4.03
CA LYS A 5 23.96 11.39 -3.93
C LYS A 5 22.87 10.75 -4.79
N LYS A 6 23.23 10.29 -5.99
CA LYS A 6 22.29 9.69 -6.94
C LYS A 6 21.70 8.37 -6.43
N HIS A 7 22.49 7.56 -5.72
CA HIS A 7 22.00 6.31 -5.13
C HIS A 7 21.06 6.56 -3.95
N GLY A 8 21.34 7.60 -3.14
CA GLY A 8 20.46 8.00 -2.04
C GLY A 8 19.09 8.49 -2.51
N GLU A 9 19.06 9.32 -3.55
CA GLU A 9 17.81 9.81 -4.17
C GLU A 9 16.97 8.64 -4.73
N GLN A 10 17.59 7.74 -5.49
CA GLN A 10 16.92 6.55 -6.03
C GLN A 10 16.36 5.63 -4.92
N ALA A 11 17.09 5.47 -3.81
CA ALA A 11 16.62 4.68 -2.69
C ALA A 11 15.37 5.30 -2.04
N VAL A 12 15.34 6.62 -1.89
CA VAL A 12 14.17 7.35 -1.36
C VAL A 12 12.97 7.20 -2.29
N ASP A 13 13.16 7.30 -3.60
CA ASP A 13 12.09 7.11 -4.59
C ASP A 13 11.48 5.71 -4.49
N ILE A 14 12.30 4.67 -4.35
CA ILE A 14 11.85 3.29 -4.18
C ILE A 14 11.07 3.11 -2.87
N ILE A 15 11.52 3.71 -1.77
CA ILE A 15 10.80 3.69 -0.49
C ILE A 15 9.42 4.37 -0.63
N MET A 16 9.36 5.49 -1.35
CA MET A 16 8.09 6.18 -1.59
C MET A 16 7.14 5.32 -2.44
N ILE A 17 7.65 4.66 -3.49
CA ILE A 17 6.87 3.70 -4.30
C ILE A 17 6.32 2.58 -3.40
N ALA A 18 7.15 1.96 -2.57
CA ALA A 18 6.73 0.89 -1.66
C ALA A 18 5.62 1.36 -0.70
N LYS A 19 5.76 2.56 -0.14
CA LYS A 19 4.74 3.18 0.72
C LYS A 19 3.42 3.43 -0.01
N TYR A 20 3.46 3.84 -1.27
CA TYR A 20 2.24 4.01 -2.06
C TYR A 20 1.56 2.67 -2.34
N LEU A 21 2.34 1.61 -2.60
CA LEU A 21 1.79 0.26 -2.78
C LEU A 21 1.12 -0.28 -1.52
N GLU A 22 1.72 -0.06 -0.34
CA GLU A 22 1.11 -0.39 0.97
C GLU A 22 -0.27 0.26 1.12
N ARG A 23 -0.36 1.58 0.89
CA ARG A 23 -1.65 2.31 0.98
C ARG A 23 -2.69 1.82 -0.02
N ILE A 24 -2.25 1.45 -1.23
CA ILE A 24 -3.15 0.87 -2.24
C ILE A 24 -3.65 -0.50 -1.76
N GLY A 25 -2.78 -1.31 -1.16
CA GLY A 25 -3.12 -2.59 -0.54
C GLY A 25 -4.17 -2.41 0.55
N ASP A 26 -3.94 -1.50 1.50
CA ASP A 26 -4.90 -1.22 2.59
C ASP A 26 -6.28 -0.80 2.04
N HIS A 27 -6.31 0.08 1.03
CA HIS A 27 -7.58 0.48 0.42
C HIS A 27 -8.26 -0.67 -0.33
N ALA A 28 -7.51 -1.51 -1.03
CA ALA A 28 -8.05 -2.68 -1.71
C ALA A 28 -8.66 -3.67 -0.71
N THR A 29 -7.99 -3.92 0.42
CA THR A 29 -8.48 -4.75 1.51
C THR A 29 -9.77 -4.19 2.09
N ASN A 30 -9.80 -2.90 2.47
CA ASN A 30 -11.01 -2.24 2.96
C ASN A 30 -12.18 -2.40 1.97
N ILE A 31 -11.94 -2.19 0.66
CA ILE A 31 -12.98 -2.37 -0.36
C ILE A 31 -13.47 -3.82 -0.42
N ALA A 32 -12.56 -4.80 -0.35
CA ALA A 32 -12.92 -6.21 -0.36
C ALA A 32 -13.79 -6.59 0.84
N GLU A 33 -13.49 -6.07 2.04
CA GLU A 33 -14.31 -6.25 3.24
C GLU A 33 -15.72 -5.71 3.04
N TRP A 34 -15.87 -4.51 2.46
CA TRP A 34 -17.17 -3.93 2.14
C TRP A 34 -17.97 -4.77 1.13
N VAL A 35 -17.30 -5.32 0.11
CA VAL A 35 -17.94 -6.22 -0.87
C VAL A 35 -18.42 -7.50 -0.19
N VAL A 36 -17.60 -8.11 0.66
CA VAL A 36 -17.96 -9.32 1.42
C VAL A 36 -19.13 -9.02 2.36
N PHE A 37 -19.11 -7.88 3.05
CA PHE A 37 -20.21 -7.43 3.90
C PHE A 37 -21.50 -7.24 3.10
N SER A 38 -21.42 -6.62 1.92
CA SER A 38 -22.58 -6.38 1.05
C SER A 38 -23.28 -7.67 0.61
N ILE A 39 -22.58 -8.80 0.57
CA ILE A 39 -23.12 -10.10 0.15
C ILE A 39 -23.58 -10.91 1.35
N THR A 40 -22.78 -10.94 2.42
CA THR A 40 -22.97 -11.85 3.56
C THR A 40 -23.73 -11.21 4.73
N GLY A 41 -23.76 -9.87 4.80
CA GLY A 41 -24.23 -9.12 5.97
C GLY A 41 -23.32 -9.22 7.20
N ILE A 42 -22.16 -9.88 7.08
CA ILE A 42 -21.21 -10.08 8.17
C ILE A 42 -19.97 -9.24 7.88
N HIS A 43 -19.60 -8.39 8.84
CA HIS A 43 -18.39 -7.60 8.73
C HIS A 43 -17.20 -8.47 9.12
N VAL A 44 -16.28 -8.66 8.17
CA VAL A 44 -15.07 -9.43 8.36
C VAL A 44 -13.91 -8.44 8.28
N GLU A 45 -13.14 -8.34 9.35
CA GLU A 45 -11.85 -7.64 9.31
C GLU A 45 -10.83 -8.58 8.64
N VAL A 46 -10.26 -8.12 7.53
CA VAL A 46 -9.17 -8.77 6.81
C VAL A 46 -7.93 -7.97 7.15
N SER A 47 -7.38 -8.21 8.34
CA SER A 47 -6.15 -7.58 8.83
C SER A 47 -5.18 -8.63 9.36
#